data_AF-F9ZMM8-F1
#
_entry.id   AF-F9ZMM8-F1
#
_cell.length_a   1.000
_cell.length_b   1.000
_cell.length_c   1.000
_cell.angle_alpha   90.00
_cell.angle_beta   90.00
_cell.angle_gamma   90.00
#
_symmetry.space_group_name_H-M   'P 1'
#
loop_
_entity.id
_entity.type
_entity.pdbx_description
1 polymer ?
#
loop_
_entity_poly.entity_id
_entity_poly.type
_entity_poly.pdbx_seq_one_letter_code
_entity_poly.pdbx_strand_id
1 'polypeptide(L)'
;MVRWGGTIIHTQPEASQTCFQVLAFRLNSEGRPETGRGESDQGRFLACAPGFYDPELYSAGREVSFIGTITGVQTMKVGGFDYPYPKLEASRVYLWPLRPPERVSRTVYINSGFGWGWGGPYFWGGPGWWWGYP
;
A
#
# COMPACT_ATOMS: atom_id res chain seq x y z
N MET A 1 -11.56 22.66 4.63
CA MET A 1 -11.84 21.35 4.00
C MET A 1 -10.55 20.55 3.96
N VAL A 2 -10.60 19.23 4.12
CA VAL A 2 -9.43 18.34 4.14
C VAL A 2 -9.64 17.17 3.20
N ARG A 3 -8.54 16.56 2.74
CA ARG A 3 -8.53 15.30 2.00
C ARG A 3 -7.72 14.28 2.80
N TRP A 4 -8.40 13.31 3.39
CA TRP A 4 -7.79 12.22 4.15
C TRP A 4 -8.14 10.90 3.50
N GLY A 5 -7.34 9.87 3.74
CA GLY A 5 -7.61 8.55 3.20
C GLY A 5 -6.73 7.52 3.86
N GLY A 6 -6.98 6.27 3.49
CA GLY A 6 -6.34 5.15 4.14
C GLY A 6 -6.98 3.84 3.78
N THR A 7 -6.84 2.88 4.68
CA THR A 7 -7.42 1.55 4.55
C THR A 7 -8.61 1.41 5.48
N ILE A 8 -9.73 0.91 4.97
CA ILE A 8 -10.93 0.64 5.77
C ILE A 8 -10.62 -0.45 6.81
N ILE A 9 -10.97 -0.18 8.06
CA ILE A 9 -10.93 -1.14 9.16
C ILE A 9 -12.32 -1.73 9.35
N HIS A 10 -13.34 -0.87 9.38
CA HIS A 10 -14.74 -1.26 9.56
C HIS A 10 -15.67 -0.26 8.88
N THR A 11 -16.79 -0.75 8.35
CA THR A 11 -17.84 0.05 7.72
C THR A 11 -19.15 -0.23 8.43
N GLN A 12 -19.78 0.82 8.93
CA GLN A 12 -21.02 0.75 9.71
C GLN A 12 -22.08 1.65 9.09
N PRO A 13 -23.02 1.08 8.32
CA PRO A 13 -24.23 1.80 7.91
C PRO A 13 -25.10 2.11 9.14
N GLU A 14 -25.61 3.34 9.18
CA GLU A 14 -26.60 3.85 10.13
C GLU A 14 -27.86 4.27 9.35
N ALA A 15 -28.87 4.80 10.06
CA ALA A 15 -30.15 5.15 9.46
C ALA A 15 -30.07 6.24 8.37
N SER A 16 -29.13 7.20 8.49
CA SER A 16 -29.02 8.35 7.58
C SER A 16 -27.64 8.53 6.93
N GLN A 17 -26.65 7.76 7.38
CA GLN A 17 -25.26 7.90 7.00
C GLN A 17 -24.54 6.56 7.09
N THR A 18 -23.36 6.47 6.51
CA THR A 18 -22.44 5.36 6.72
C THR A 18 -21.14 5.90 7.28
N CYS A 19 -20.68 5.32 8.39
CA CYS A 19 -19.44 5.68 9.04
C CYS A 19 -18.37 4.62 8.78
N PHE A 20 -17.17 5.08 8.47
CA PHE A 20 -15.99 4.29 8.15
C PHE A 20 -14.94 4.54 9.22
N GLN A 21 -14.47 3.47 9.86
CA GLN A 21 -13.25 3.49 10.64
C GLN A 21 -12.08 3.23 9.71
N VAL A 22 -11.11 4.14 9.67
CA VAL A 22 -10.05 4.13 8.65
C VAL A 22 -8.70 4.27 9.34
N LEU A 23 -7.75 3.44 8.92
CA LEU A 23 -6.34 3.61 9.25
C LEU A 23 -5.74 4.59 8.25
N ALA A 24 -5.36 5.78 8.69
CA ALA A 24 -4.88 6.85 7.83
C ALA A 24 -3.49 6.56 7.28
N PHE A 25 -3.27 6.91 6.03
CA PHE A 25 -1.96 6.92 5.39
C PHE A 25 -1.75 8.25 4.67
N ARG A 26 -0.47 8.58 4.39
CA ARG A 26 -0.18 9.67 3.45
C ARG A 26 -0.84 9.39 2.10
N LEU A 27 -1.24 10.46 1.45
CA LEU A 27 -1.83 10.40 0.13
C LEU A 27 -0.79 10.80 -0.91
N ASN A 28 -0.69 10.03 -1.99
CA ASN A 28 0.09 10.41 -3.16
C ASN A 28 -0.56 11.61 -3.90
N SER A 29 0.06 12.05 -4.99
CA SER A 29 -0.44 13.16 -5.82
C SER A 29 -1.88 12.97 -6.31
N GLU A 30 -2.29 11.74 -6.60
CA GLU A 30 -3.65 11.37 -7.05
C GLU A 30 -4.67 11.32 -5.90
N GLY A 31 -4.24 11.44 -4.65
CA GLY A 31 -5.09 11.20 -3.49
C GLY A 31 -5.18 9.73 -3.07
N ARG A 32 -4.36 8.87 -3.70
CA ARG A 32 -3.93 7.51 -3.36
C ARG A 32 -3.43 7.28 -1.96
N PRO A 33 -4.08 6.57 -1.02
CA PRO A 33 -3.39 6.12 0.19
C PRO A 33 -2.14 5.31 -0.17
N GLU A 34 -0.98 5.76 0.31
CA GLU A 34 0.31 5.10 0.13
C GLU A 34 0.42 3.93 1.10
N THR A 35 -0.17 2.80 0.71
CA THR A 35 -0.06 1.54 1.45
C THR A 35 1.08 0.70 0.86
N GLY A 36 1.97 0.15 1.69
CA GLY A 36 3.14 -0.59 1.23
C GLY A 36 4.15 -0.92 2.34
N ARG A 37 5.19 -1.70 2.02
CA ARG A 37 6.27 -1.99 2.96
C ARG A 37 7.04 -0.70 3.27
N GLY A 38 7.11 -0.35 4.56
CA GLY A 38 7.87 0.81 5.05
C GLY A 38 7.05 2.07 5.24
N GLU A 39 5.79 2.10 4.78
CA GLU A 39 4.90 3.24 5.05
C GLU A 39 4.33 3.14 6.47
N SER A 40 4.41 4.26 7.19
CA SER A 40 3.86 4.39 8.54
C SER A 40 2.43 4.92 8.46
N ASP A 41 1.51 4.31 9.19
CA ASP A 41 0.19 4.87 9.36
C ASP A 41 0.23 6.17 10.17
N GLN A 42 -0.82 6.97 10.02
CA GLN A 42 -0.99 8.27 10.68
C GLN A 42 -2.04 8.19 11.79
N GLY A 43 -2.30 7.00 12.33
CA GLY A 43 -3.36 6.74 13.29
C GLY A 43 -4.72 6.51 12.64
N ARG A 44 -5.79 6.55 13.46
CA ARG A 44 -7.15 6.23 13.03
C ARG A 44 -8.05 7.45 13.02
N PHE A 45 -8.99 7.47 12.08
CA PHE A 45 -10.06 8.47 12.05
C PHE A 45 -11.40 7.83 11.70
N LEU A 46 -12.47 8.56 12.02
CA LEU A 46 -13.84 8.19 11.67
C LEU A 46 -14.31 9.13 10.56
N ALA A 47 -14.69 8.58 9.40
CA ALA A 47 -15.31 9.35 8.34
C ALA A 47 -16.79 8.96 8.23
N CYS A 48 -17.71 9.92 8.30
CA CYS A 48 -19.14 9.64 8.10
C CYS A 48 -19.64 10.38 6.86
N ALA A 49 -20.30 9.65 5.96
CA ALA A 49 -20.86 10.18 4.72
C ALA A 49 -22.37 9.96 4.69
N PRO A 50 -23.17 10.91 4.18
CA PRO A 50 -24.62 10.75 4.10
C PRO A 50 -24.99 9.60 3.15
N GLY A 51 -26.05 8.87 3.50
CA GLY A 51 -26.56 7.75 2.72
C GLY A 51 -25.93 6.40 3.05
N PHE A 52 -26.25 5.41 2.21
CA PHE A 52 -25.84 4.03 2.37
C PHE A 52 -24.63 3.69 1.49
N TYR A 53 -23.61 3.09 2.10
CA TYR A 53 -22.48 2.48 1.41
C TYR A 53 -22.39 1.01 1.80
N ASP A 54 -22.37 0.14 0.80
CA ASP A 54 -22.41 -1.32 0.98
C ASP A 54 -21.14 -1.84 1.68
N PRO A 55 -21.24 -2.46 2.87
CA PRO A 55 -20.09 -3.03 3.58
C PRO A 55 -19.33 -4.11 2.80
N GLU A 56 -19.95 -4.80 1.85
CA GLU A 56 -19.27 -5.79 1.00
C GLU A 56 -18.30 -5.11 0.03
N LEU A 57 -18.71 -3.97 -0.55
CA LEU A 57 -17.86 -3.18 -1.45
C LEU A 57 -16.85 -2.32 -0.68
N TYR A 58 -17.29 -1.70 0.40
CA TYR A 58 -16.48 -0.90 1.32
C TYR A 58 -15.99 -1.76 2.48
N SER A 59 -15.45 -2.94 2.15
CA SER A 59 -14.98 -3.92 3.11
C SER A 59 -13.63 -3.55 3.72
N ALA A 60 -13.28 -4.19 4.83
CA ALA A 60 -11.98 -4.03 5.46
C ALA A 60 -10.83 -4.34 4.48
N GLY A 61 -9.75 -3.58 4.55
CA GLY A 61 -8.60 -3.71 3.65
C GLY A 61 -8.72 -2.92 2.34
N ARG A 62 -9.88 -2.35 2.02
CA ARG A 62 -10.05 -1.49 0.85
C ARG A 62 -9.42 -0.12 1.07
N GLU A 63 -8.77 0.40 0.04
CA GLU A 63 -8.24 1.76 0.02
C GLU A 63 -9.35 2.75 -0.32
N VAL A 64 -9.43 3.82 0.46
CA VAL A 64 -10.48 4.83 0.33
C VAL A 64 -9.91 6.22 0.62
N SER A 65 -10.47 7.22 -0.07
CA SER A 65 -10.18 8.63 0.17
C SER A 65 -11.45 9.42 0.39
N PHE A 66 -11.38 10.42 1.24
CA PHE A 66 -12.48 11.27 1.66
C PHE A 66 -12.12 12.72 1.45
N ILE A 67 -13.12 13.53 1.07
CA ILE A 67 -13.02 14.99 1.10
C ILE A 67 -14.13 15.52 1.99
N GLY A 68 -13.77 16.35 2.97
CA GLY A 68 -14.73 16.79 3.97
C GLY A 68 -14.22 17.82 4.96
N THR A 69 -14.89 17.89 6.09
CA THR A 69 -14.56 18.79 7.20
C THR A 69 -14.40 17.99 8.48
N ILE A 70 -13.36 18.30 9.26
CA ILE A 70 -13.19 17.72 10.59
C ILE A 70 -14.15 18.45 11.51
N THR A 71 -15.07 17.71 12.14
CA THR A 71 -16.13 18.29 12.99
C THR A 71 -15.90 18.06 14.48
N GLY A 72 -14.88 17.27 14.84
CA GLY A 72 -14.48 17.10 16.23
C GLY A 72 -13.74 15.81 16.46
N VAL A 73 -13.84 15.29 17.68
CA VAL A 73 -13.28 14.01 18.11
C VAL A 73 -14.39 13.17 18.71
N GLN A 74 -14.48 11.91 18.28
CA GLN A 74 -15.40 10.92 18.80
C GLN A 74 -14.60 9.81 19.48
N THR A 75 -14.82 9.64 20.79
CA THR A 75 -14.17 8.55 21.54
C THR A 75 -14.95 7.26 21.34
N MET A 76 -14.25 6.21 20.94
CA MET A 76 -14.82 4.87 20.79
C MET A 76 -13.87 3.83 21.38
N LYS A 77 -14.42 2.66 21.72
CA LYS A 77 -13.62 1.54 22.23
C LYS A 77 -12.86 0.85 21.10
N VAL A 78 -11.58 0.58 21.35
CA VAL A 78 -10.76 -0.37 20.57
C VAL A 78 -10.31 -1.45 21.54
N GLY A 79 -10.96 -2.63 21.46
CA GLY A 79 -10.87 -3.62 22.53
C GLY A 79 -11.37 -3.02 23.85
N GLY A 80 -10.53 -3.03 24.89
CA GLY A 80 -10.86 -2.44 26.20
C GLY A 80 -10.55 -0.94 26.34
N PHE A 81 -9.83 -0.33 25.40
CA PHE A 81 -9.29 1.01 25.54
C PHE A 81 -10.17 2.06 24.86
N ASP A 82 -10.29 3.23 25.48
CA ASP A 82 -10.91 4.41 24.86
C ASP A 82 -9.92 5.06 23.89
N TYR A 83 -10.30 5.16 22.63
CA TYR A 83 -9.50 5.77 21.58
C TYR A 83 -10.21 6.99 20.99
N PRO A 84 -9.58 8.18 20.97
CA PRO A 84 -10.14 9.37 20.36
C PRO A 84 -9.97 9.35 18.83
N TYR A 85 -11.06 9.23 18.10
CA TYR A 85 -11.06 9.32 16.64
C TYR A 85 -11.38 10.75 16.20
N PRO A 86 -10.50 11.45 15.45
CA PRO A 86 -10.92 12.63 14.72
C PRO A 86 -12.08 12.26 13.79
N LYS A 87 -13.16 13.05 13.83
CA LYS A 87 -14.36 12.82 13.04
C LYS A 87 -14.36 13.73 11.82
N LEU A 88 -14.44 13.12 10.65
CA LEU A 88 -14.55 13.77 9.35
C LEU A 88 -15.97 13.58 8.81
N GLU A 89 -16.65 14.68 8.54
CA GLU A 89 -17.90 14.67 7.76
C GLU A 89 -17.56 14.72 6.28
N ALA A 90 -17.78 13.59 5.61
CA ALA A 90 -17.35 13.38 4.24
C ALA A 90 -18.42 13.88 3.26
N SER A 91 -18.03 14.88 2.47
CA SER A 91 -18.81 15.36 1.33
C SER A 91 -18.58 14.53 0.07
N ARG A 92 -17.45 13.81 0.00
CA ARG A 92 -17.08 12.90 -1.09
C ARG A 92 -16.36 11.69 -0.51
N VAL A 93 -16.69 10.52 -1.04
CA VAL A 93 -16.04 9.25 -0.75
C VAL A 93 -15.57 8.65 -2.07
N TYR A 94 -14.32 8.19 -2.12
CA TYR A 94 -13.74 7.56 -3.30
C TYR A 94 -13.11 6.23 -2.94
N LEU A 95 -13.68 5.14 -3.46
CA LEU A 95 -13.19 3.78 -3.28
C LEU A 95 -12.19 3.46 -4.39
N TRP A 96 -10.96 3.14 -4.04
CA TRP A 96 -9.94 2.81 -5.03
C TRP A 96 -10.15 1.39 -5.57
N PRO A 97 -9.86 1.15 -6.86
CA PRO A 97 -9.78 -0.20 -7.40
C PRO A 97 -8.64 -0.96 -6.72
N LEU A 98 -8.76 -2.29 -6.65
CA LEU A 98 -7.70 -3.13 -6.11
C LEU A 98 -6.40 -2.91 -6.89
N ARG A 99 -5.28 -2.85 -6.17
CA ARG A 99 -3.97 -2.81 -6.82
C ARG A 99 -3.78 -4.10 -7.60
N PRO A 100 -3.25 -4.05 -8.84
CA PRO A 100 -2.81 -5.26 -9.50
C PRO A 100 -1.76 -5.94 -8.61
N PRO A 101 -1.74 -7.28 -8.56
CA PRO A 101 -0.72 -8.00 -7.80
C PRO A 101 0.66 -7.53 -8.25
N GLU A 102 1.48 -7.15 -7.29
CA GLU A 102 2.85 -6.72 -7.56
C GLU A 102 3.56 -7.88 -8.25
N ARG A 103 4.00 -7.66 -9.50
CA ARG A 103 4.82 -8.64 -10.21
C ARG A 103 6.14 -8.69 -9.47
N VAL A 104 6.33 -9.70 -8.63
CA VAL A 104 7.62 -10.00 -8.04
C VAL A 104 8.55 -10.40 -9.17
N SER A 105 9.25 -9.43 -9.77
CA SER A 105 10.38 -9.73 -10.63
C SER A 105 11.50 -10.22 -9.71
N ARG A 106 11.45 -11.50 -9.35
CA ARG A 106 12.64 -12.14 -8.81
C ARG A 106 13.63 -12.14 -9.96
N THR A 107 14.56 -11.21 -9.97
CA THR A 107 15.75 -11.28 -10.84
C THR A 107 16.48 -12.55 -10.42
N VAL A 108 16.17 -13.65 -11.09
CA VAL A 108 16.91 -14.90 -10.94
C VAL A 108 18.20 -14.68 -11.71
N TYR A 109 19.29 -14.45 -10.98
CA TYR A 109 20.62 -14.59 -11.54
C TYR A 109 20.81 -16.08 -11.87
N ILE A 110 20.41 -16.48 -13.07
CA ILE A 110 20.80 -17.77 -13.62
C ILE A 110 22.27 -17.60 -13.98
N ASN A 111 23.15 -18.03 -13.09
CA ASN A 111 24.53 -18.26 -13.45
C ASN A 111 24.52 -19.38 -14.50
N SER A 112 24.50 -19.00 -15.77
CA SER A 112 24.59 -19.93 -16.89
C SER A 112 26.05 -20.37 -17.05
N GLY A 113 26.57 -21.02 -16.00
CA GLY A 113 27.88 -21.64 -15.95
C GLY A 113 27.79 -23.06 -16.49
N PHE A 114 27.75 -23.18 -17.81
CA PHE A 114 27.99 -24.44 -18.50
C PHE A 114 29.49 -24.76 -18.39
N GLY A 115 29.89 -25.80 -17.63
CA GLY A 115 31.30 -26.23 -17.58
C GLY A 115 31.74 -27.17 -16.45
N TRP A 116 31.23 -28.40 -16.45
CA TRP A 116 31.90 -29.69 -16.13
C TRP A 116 33.08 -29.76 -15.12
N GLY A 117 32.82 -30.45 -13.99
CA GLY A 117 33.59 -31.56 -13.41
C GLY A 117 35.13 -31.56 -13.36
N TRP A 118 35.65 -31.72 -12.14
CA TRP A 118 36.84 -32.52 -11.76
C TRP A 118 38.10 -32.45 -12.65
N GLY A 119 39.12 -31.71 -12.19
CA GLY A 119 40.52 -32.08 -12.43
C GLY A 119 41.47 -30.94 -12.87
N GLY A 120 42.39 -30.57 -11.98
CA GLY A 120 43.78 -30.24 -12.36
C GLY A 120 44.07 -28.91 -13.07
N PRO A 121 45.36 -28.52 -13.20
CA PRO A 121 45.81 -27.17 -12.88
C PRO A 121 46.55 -26.44 -14.04
N TYR A 122 46.82 -25.14 -13.85
CA TYR A 122 47.73 -24.25 -14.61
C TYR A 122 47.57 -24.19 -16.14
N PHE A 123 47.14 -23.04 -16.70
CA PHE A 123 47.72 -22.52 -17.95
C PHE A 123 47.73 -20.99 -17.95
N TRP A 124 48.95 -20.49 -17.75
CA TRP A 124 49.42 -19.13 -17.99
C TRP A 124 49.54 -18.94 -19.51
N GLY A 125 49.21 -17.77 -20.04
CA GLY A 125 49.61 -17.35 -21.39
C GLY A 125 48.46 -17.03 -22.34
N GLY A 126 48.14 -15.74 -22.47
CA GLY A 126 47.31 -15.24 -23.57
C GLY A 126 48.06 -15.28 -24.91
N PRO A 127 47.37 -15.21 -26.07
CA PRO A 127 48.03 -15.27 -27.36
C PRO A 127 48.52 -13.87 -27.79
N GLY A 128 49.84 -13.69 -27.70
CA GLY A 128 50.59 -12.63 -28.38
C GLY A 128 50.81 -12.99 -29.85
N TRP A 129 50.57 -12.02 -30.72
CA TRP A 129 50.56 -12.12 -32.17
C TRP A 129 51.92 -11.76 -32.77
N TRP A 130 52.77 -12.73 -33.17
CA TRP A 130 53.94 -12.42 -34.00
C TRP A 130 54.35 -13.62 -34.87
N TRP A 131 54.10 -13.54 -36.17
CA TRP A 131 54.86 -14.26 -37.20
C TRP A 131 55.38 -13.23 -38.20
N GLY A 132 56.70 -13.14 -38.31
CA GLY A 132 57.43 -12.38 -39.31
C GLY A 132 58.18 -13.32 -40.26
N TYR A 133 58.33 -12.89 -41.50
CA TYR A 133 59.20 -13.41 -42.56
C TYR A 133 59.73 -12.17 -43.31
N PRO A 134 60.89 -12.21 -44.01
CA PRO A 134 61.41 -13.31 -44.84
C PRO A 134 62.64 -14.05 -44.29
#